data_AF-A0A2K9ELM7-F1
#
_entry.id   AF-A0A2K9ELM7-F1
#
_cell.length_a   1.000
_cell.length_b   1.000
_cell.length_c   1.000
_cell.angle_alpha   90.00
_cell.angle_beta   90.00
_cell.angle_gamma   90.00
#
_symmetry.space_group_name_H-M   'P 1'
#
loop_
_entity.id
_entity.type
_entity.pdbx_description
1 polymer ?
#
loop_
_entity_poly.entity_id
_entity_poly.type
_entity_poly.pdbx_seq_one_letter_code
_entity_poly.pdbx_strand_id
1 'polypeptide(L)'
;MKYPISSLQADIKNCIEMCNVEITKRKNGINGESTLEQLESVILPELKELLKRIEENNLPIQSERYLNSFAYAFKVWGWNMETPSALFIKLTEINNNYGQLEE
;
A
#
# COMPACT_ATOMS: atom_id res chain seq x y z
N MET A 1 11.61 15.69 9.00
CA MET A 1 12.54 14.54 9.12
C MET A 1 12.32 13.71 7.87
N LYS A 2 13.36 13.40 7.10
CA LYS A 2 13.18 12.64 5.85
C LYS A 2 13.07 11.14 6.15
N TYR A 3 12.37 10.39 5.30
CA TYR A 3 12.09 8.97 5.54
C TYR A 3 13.13 8.06 4.88
N PRO A 4 13.81 7.14 5.60
CA PRO A 4 14.80 6.26 5.00
C PRO A 4 14.20 5.27 4.00
N ILE A 5 14.89 5.06 2.87
CA ILE A 5 14.46 4.10 1.84
C ILE A 5 14.38 2.66 2.37
N SER A 6 15.27 2.27 3.29
CA SER A 6 15.26 0.95 3.94
C SER A 6 14.03 0.75 4.82
N SER A 7 13.58 1.81 5.51
CA SER A 7 12.33 1.81 6.28
C SER A 7 11.12 1.65 5.36
N LEU A 8 11.10 2.35 4.22
CA LEU A 8 10.01 2.21 3.24
C LEU A 8 9.96 0.79 2.66
N GLN A 9 11.12 0.21 2.34
CA GLN A 9 11.19 -1.16 1.83
C GLN A 9 10.62 -2.16 2.86
N ALA A 10 10.91 -1.97 4.15
CA ALA A 10 10.36 -2.79 5.22
C ALA A 10 8.84 -2.63 5.35
N ASP A 11 8.33 -1.39 5.26
CA ASP A 11 6.89 -1.11 5.32
C ASP A 11 6.13 -1.75 4.16
N ILE A 12 6.67 -1.69 2.94
CA ILE A 12 6.06 -2.30 1.76
C ILE A 12 6.00 -3.82 1.92
N LYS A 13 7.09 -4.45 2.38
CA LYS A 13 7.12 -5.90 2.64
C LYS A 13 6.07 -6.29 3.68
N ASN A 14 5.97 -5.54 4.78
CA ASN A 14 4.95 -5.75 5.80
C ASN A 14 3.52 -5.59 5.24
N CYS A 15 3.28 -4.57 4.42
CA CYS A 15 1.97 -4.36 3.80
C CYS A 15 1.59 -5.47 2.82
N ILE A 16 2.56 -6.04 2.09
CA ILE A 16 2.36 -7.23 1.24
C ILE A 16 1.91 -8.43 2.09
N GLU A 17 2.54 -8.66 3.25
CA GLU A 17 2.13 -9.72 4.19
C GLU A 17 0.69 -9.49 4.69
N MET A 18 0.35 -8.26 5.05
CA MET A 18 -1.01 -7.89 5.45
C MET A 18 -2.04 -8.16 4.34
N CYS A 19 -1.70 -7.85 3.08
CA CYS A 19 -2.56 -8.15 1.93
C CYS A 19 -2.79 -9.65 1.78
N ASN A 20 -1.76 -10.48 1.94
CA ASN A 20 -1.89 -11.94 1.86
C ASN A 20 -2.78 -12.51 2.98
N VAL A 21 -2.68 -11.94 4.19
CA VAL A 21 -3.56 -12.29 5.30
C VAL A 21 -5.01 -11.93 4.98
N GLU A 22 -5.27 -10.72 4.47
CA GLU A 22 -6.63 -10.31 4.10
C GLU A 22 -7.19 -11.14 2.93
N ILE A 23 -6.38 -11.49 1.92
CA ILE A 23 -6.78 -12.41 0.85
C ILE A 23 -7.23 -13.76 1.43
N THR A 24 -6.44 -14.31 2.35
CA THR A 24 -6.75 -15.60 2.98
C THR A 24 -8.08 -15.51 3.74
N LYS A 25 -8.31 -14.43 4.48
CA LYS A 25 -9.58 -14.18 5.17
C LYS A 25 -10.75 -14.10 4.19
N ARG A 26 -10.61 -13.33 3.10
CA ARG A 26 -11.67 -13.17 2.08
C ARG A 26 -12.00 -14.48 1.38
N LYS A 27 -10.98 -15.29 1.03
CA LYS A 27 -11.17 -16.64 0.46
C LYS A 27 -11.90 -17.58 1.41
N ASN A 28 -11.77 -17.37 2.72
CA ASN A 28 -12.49 -18.12 3.76
C ASN A 28 -13.85 -17.50 4.15
N GLY A 29 -14.35 -16.50 3.39
CA GLY A 29 -15.65 -15.88 3.63
C GLY A 29 -15.69 -14.86 4.77
N ILE A 30 -14.53 -14.45 5.31
CA ILE A 30 -14.46 -13.40 6.32
C ILE A 30 -14.54 -12.04 5.62
N ASN A 31 -15.54 -11.23 5.95
CA ASN A 31 -15.73 -9.88 5.41
C ASN A 31 -14.74 -8.86 5.99
N GLY A 32 -14.57 -7.75 5.29
CA GLY A 32 -13.80 -6.59 5.71
C GLY A 32 -13.67 -5.60 4.55
N GLU A 33 -12.90 -4.53 4.74
CA GLU A 33 -13.00 -3.33 3.89
C GLU A 33 -12.58 -3.55 2.44
N SER A 34 -11.49 -4.28 2.23
CA SER A 34 -10.96 -4.57 0.90
C SER A 34 -11.61 -5.82 0.29
N THR A 35 -12.03 -5.77 -0.97
CA THR A 35 -12.47 -6.98 -1.70
C THR A 35 -11.27 -7.82 -2.15
N LEU A 36 -11.52 -9.07 -2.52
CA LEU A 36 -10.48 -9.95 -3.06
C LEU A 36 -9.86 -9.37 -4.35
N GLU A 37 -10.69 -8.82 -5.23
CA GLU A 37 -10.26 -8.19 -6.48
C GLU A 37 -9.39 -6.94 -6.22
N GLN A 38 -9.78 -6.08 -5.26
CA GLN A 38 -8.97 -4.91 -4.89
C GLN A 38 -7.58 -5.32 -4.39
N LEU A 39 -7.51 -6.38 -3.59
CA LEU A 39 -6.24 -6.91 -3.06
C LEU A 39 -5.38 -7.52 -4.17
N GLU A 40 -5.92 -8.44 -4.96
CA GLU A 40 -5.17 -9.24 -5.93
C GLU A 40 -4.84 -8.49 -7.22
N SER A 41 -5.73 -7.61 -7.67
CA SER A 41 -5.61 -6.92 -8.97
C SER A 41 -5.07 -5.50 -8.87
N VAL A 42 -5.07 -4.88 -7.68
CA VAL A 42 -4.65 -3.47 -7.53
C VAL A 42 -3.57 -3.31 -6.47
N ILE A 43 -3.87 -3.62 -5.20
CA ILE A 43 -2.97 -3.29 -4.07
C ILE A 43 -1.68 -4.11 -4.14
N LEU A 44 -1.76 -5.43 -4.24
CA LEU A 44 -0.56 -6.28 -4.27
C LEU A 44 0.34 -6.03 -5.49
N PRO A 45 -0.19 -5.95 -6.73
CA PRO A 45 0.62 -5.62 -7.88
C PRO A 45 1.36 -4.29 -7.74
N GLU A 46 0.68 -3.25 -7.25
CA GLU A 46 1.30 -1.93 -7.04
C GLU A 46 2.42 -1.98 -5.99
N LEU A 47 2.20 -2.64 -4.85
CA LEU A 47 3.22 -2.76 -3.79
C LEU A 47 4.44 -3.55 -4.28
N LYS A 48 4.25 -4.61 -5.06
CA LYS A 48 5.35 -5.40 -5.65
C LYS A 48 6.13 -4.59 -6.67
N GLU A 49 5.45 -3.83 -7.51
CA GLU A 49 6.10 -2.95 -8.50
C GLU A 49 6.88 -1.84 -7.80
N LEU A 50 6.33 -1.22 -6.76
CA LEU A 50 7.06 -0.22 -5.97
C LEU A 50 8.30 -0.82 -5.31
N LEU A 51 8.19 -2.02 -4.73
CA LEU A 51 9.33 -2.72 -4.12
C LEU A 51 10.43 -2.97 -5.15
N LYS A 52 10.07 -3.45 -6.35
CA LYS A 52 11.00 -3.67 -7.45
C LYS A 52 11.71 -2.38 -7.88
N ARG A 53 10.96 -1.28 -8.02
CA ARG A 53 11.54 0.03 -8.36
C ARG A 53 12.54 0.54 -7.33
N ILE A 54 12.27 0.31 -6.05
CA ILE A 54 13.22 0.63 -4.97
C ILE A 54 14.51 -0.19 -5.13
N GLU A 55 14.39 -1.49 -5.39
CA GLU A 55 15.54 -2.40 -5.57
C GLU A 55 16.37 -2.07 -6.81
N GLU A 56 15.72 -1.60 -7.88
CA GLU A 56 16.37 -1.16 -9.13
C GLU A 56 16.87 0.30 -9.07
N ASN A 57 16.67 1.00 -7.94
CA ASN A 57 16.92 2.44 -7.79
C ASN A 57 16.27 3.28 -8.92
N ASN A 58 15.08 2.87 -9.36
CA ASN A 58 14.31 3.43 -10.47
C ASN A 58 13.01 4.06 -9.96
N LEU A 59 13.16 4.97 -8.99
CA LEU A 59 12.04 5.72 -8.44
C LEU A 59 11.75 6.94 -9.32
N PRO A 60 10.46 7.26 -9.56
CA PRO A 60 10.08 8.48 -10.26
C PRO A 60 10.46 9.72 -9.44
N ILE A 61 10.34 10.90 -10.05
CA ILE A 61 10.55 12.18 -9.37
C ILE A 61 9.56 12.35 -8.21
N GLN A 62 9.95 13.12 -7.20
CA GLN A 62 9.18 13.24 -5.95
C GLN A 62 7.70 13.62 -6.16
N SER A 63 7.39 14.50 -7.13
CA SER A 63 6.02 14.92 -7.43
C SER A 63 5.12 13.81 -7.98
N GLU A 64 5.70 12.70 -8.43
CA GLU A 64 4.99 11.54 -8.98
C GLU A 64 4.95 10.36 -8.00
N ARG A 65 5.46 10.55 -6.77
CA ARG A 65 5.52 9.49 -5.74
C ARG A 65 4.23 9.45 -4.92
N TYR A 66 3.27 8.66 -5.38
CA TYR A 66 2.04 8.34 -4.64
C TYR A 66 1.54 6.94 -5.01
N LEU A 67 0.69 6.36 -4.15
CA LEU A 67 0.02 5.09 -4.42
C LEU A 67 -1.34 5.34 -5.06
N ASN A 68 -1.61 4.72 -6.22
CA ASN A 68 -2.93 4.74 -6.83
C ASN A 68 -3.91 3.94 -6.00
N SER A 69 -3.49 2.81 -5.41
CA SER A 69 -4.35 2.00 -4.54
C SER A 69 -4.86 2.80 -3.33
N PHE A 70 -4.03 3.66 -2.75
CA PHE A 70 -4.44 4.58 -1.70
C PHE A 70 -5.50 5.58 -2.19
N ALA A 71 -5.28 6.18 -3.37
CA ALA A 71 -6.26 7.10 -3.97
C ALA A 71 -7.60 6.42 -4.27
N TYR A 72 -7.58 5.18 -4.75
CA TYR A 72 -8.79 4.38 -4.99
C TYR A 72 -9.48 3.96 -3.69
N ALA A 73 -8.72 3.52 -2.67
CA ALA A 73 -9.26 3.18 -1.36
C ALA A 73 -10.01 4.36 -0.74
N PHE A 74 -9.44 5.56 -0.84
CA PHE A 74 -10.02 6.79 -0.32
C PHE A 74 -11.22 7.28 -1.15
N LYS A 75 -11.14 7.29 -2.48
CA LYS A 75 -12.15 7.97 -3.33
C LYS A 75 -13.24 7.05 -3.89
N VAL A 76 -12.97 5.76 -4.03
CA VAL A 76 -13.81 4.87 -4.85
C VAL A 76 -14.33 3.67 -4.08
N TRP A 77 -13.50 3.06 -3.23
CA TRP A 77 -13.87 1.80 -2.55
C TRP A 77 -14.66 1.99 -1.26
N GLY A 78 -14.81 3.24 -0.80
CA GLY A 78 -15.67 3.57 0.34
C GLY A 78 -15.21 2.93 1.65
N TRP A 79 -13.89 2.80 1.84
CA TRP A 79 -13.34 2.31 3.10
C TRP A 79 -13.71 3.26 4.25
N ASN A 80 -13.87 2.70 5.44
CA ASN A 80 -14.35 3.44 6.60
C ASN A 80 -13.25 4.37 7.13
N MET A 81 -13.49 5.67 7.00
CA MET A 81 -12.57 6.71 7.45
C MET A 81 -12.66 7.01 8.95
N GLU A 82 -13.75 6.63 9.62
CA GLU A 82 -13.94 6.81 11.06
C GLU A 82 -13.22 5.71 11.86
N THR A 83 -13.22 4.49 11.32
CA THR A 83 -12.58 3.30 11.91
C THR A 83 -11.81 2.53 10.83
N PRO A 84 -10.68 3.09 10.35
CA PRO A 84 -9.93 2.49 9.26
C PRO A 84 -9.31 1.15 9.66
N SER A 85 -9.28 0.20 8.72
CA SER A 85 -8.52 -1.03 8.91
C SER A 85 -7.03 -0.75 9.04
N ALA A 86 -6.31 -1.69 9.67
CA ALA A 86 -4.86 -1.66 9.72
C ALA A 86 -4.23 -1.58 8.32
N LEU A 87 -4.83 -2.22 7.32
CA LEU A 87 -4.34 -2.16 5.93
C LEU A 87 -4.45 -0.74 5.37
N PHE A 88 -5.56 -0.04 5.62
CA PHE A 88 -5.72 1.36 5.20
C PHE A 88 -4.67 2.28 5.83
N ILE A 89 -4.49 2.14 7.15
CA ILE A 89 -3.51 2.93 7.89
C ILE A 89 -2.12 2.69 7.28
N LYS A 90 -1.78 1.43 7.00
CA LYS A 90 -0.48 1.09 6.42
C LYS A 90 -0.28 1.64 5.01
N LEU A 91 -1.30 1.57 4.15
CA LEU A 91 -1.24 2.17 2.81
C LEU A 91 -1.08 3.70 2.88
N THR A 92 -1.72 4.34 3.85
CA THR A 92 -1.59 5.78 4.11
C THR A 92 -0.17 6.15 4.53
N GLU A 93 0.40 5.39 5.47
CA GLU A 93 1.80 5.57 5.90
C GLU A 93 2.76 5.43 4.72
N ILE A 94 2.63 4.35 3.94
CA ILE A 94 3.51 4.11 2.77
C ILE A 94 3.37 5.25 1.76
N ASN A 95 2.15 5.67 1.43
CA ASN A 95 1.91 6.77 0.50
C ASN A 95 2.60 8.07 0.96
N ASN A 96 2.44 8.43 2.23
CA ASN A 96 3.04 9.65 2.78
C ASN A 96 4.56 9.57 2.84
N ASN A 97 5.09 8.43 3.28
CA ASN A 97 6.53 8.20 3.40
C ASN A 97 7.20 8.15 2.02
N TYR A 98 6.53 7.56 1.03
CA TYR A 98 7.01 7.51 -0.35
C TYR A 98 7.19 8.91 -0.95
N GLY A 99 6.27 9.83 -0.68
CA GLY A 99 6.38 11.24 -1.06
C GLY A 99 7.46 12.03 -0.31
N GLN A 100 8.05 11.48 0.76
CA GLN A 100 9.04 12.12 1.63
C GLN A 100 10.42 11.44 1.64
N LEU A 101 10.65 10.48 0.74
CA LEU A 101 11.95 9.84 0.57
C LEU A 101 13.07 10.84 0.25
N GLU A 102 14.28 10.58 0.75
CA GLU A 102 15.47 11.30 0.28
C GLU A 102 15.74 11.01 -1.20
N GLU A 103 16.26 11.99 -1.92
CA GLU A 103 16.92 11.80 -3.23
C GLU A 103 18.37 11.35 -3.04
#